data_AF-A0A5J4RFR9-F1
#
_entry.id   AF-A0A5J4RFR9-F1
#
_cell.length_a   1.000
_cell.length_b   1.000
_cell.length_c   1.000
_cell.angle_alpha   90.00
_cell.angle_beta   90.00
_cell.angle_gamma   90.00
#
_symmetry.space_group_name_H-M   'P 1'
#
loop_
_entity.id
_entity.type
_entity.pdbx_description
1 polymer ?
#
loop_
_entity_poly.entity_id
_entity_poly.type
_entity_poly.pdbx_seq_one_letter_code
_entity_poly.pdbx_strand_id
1 'polypeptide(L)'
;QNVLCSDSHPSIVAWALEKQLEHHTFMASKQHVKDSCYHVQHINSMDNQYERWMKRFVGVATKYLPNYLNWFIFLEKMKKSSQKVINMAKIVLSNVGALMDYHAIERLYQNLLIQQYSKT
;
A
#
# COMPACT_ATOMS: atom_id res chain seq x y z
N GLN A 1 6.59 -12.28 4.23
CA GLN A 1 7.50 -11.17 4.57
C GLN A 1 7.30 -10.08 3.53
N ASN A 2 7.12 -8.82 3.96
CA ASN A 2 6.95 -7.69 3.05
C ASN A 2 8.27 -6.92 2.99
N VAL A 3 8.67 -6.50 1.79
CA VAL A 3 9.93 -5.79 1.52
C VAL A 3 9.59 -4.40 1.03
N LEU A 4 10.18 -3.37 1.65
CA LEU A 4 10.04 -1.98 1.24
C LEU A 4 11.06 -1.68 0.14
N CYS A 5 10.60 -1.04 -0.93
CA CYS A 5 11.46 -0.57 -2.00
C CYS A 5 11.15 0.90 -2.27
N SER A 6 12.13 1.79 -2.13
CA SER A 6 11.93 3.24 -2.28
C SER A 6 13.26 3.98 -2.45
N ASP A 7 13.24 5.30 -2.56
CA ASP A 7 14.46 6.08 -2.62
C ASP A 7 15.23 6.08 -1.28
N SER A 8 16.44 6.63 -1.30
CA SER A 8 17.34 6.64 -0.15
C SER A 8 17.10 7.80 0.83
N HIS A 9 15.92 8.44 0.82
CA HIS A 9 15.66 9.58 1.70
C HIS A 9 15.73 9.18 3.18
N PRO A 10 16.44 9.95 4.04
CA PRO A 10 16.70 9.58 5.43
C PRO A 10 15.45 9.26 6.26
N SER A 11 14.35 9.98 6.04
CA SER A 11 13.09 9.74 6.76
C SER A 11 12.49 8.37 6.47
N ILE A 12 12.61 7.88 5.24
CA ILE A 12 12.07 6.58 4.82
C ILE A 12 12.94 5.46 5.39
N VAL A 13 14.26 5.64 5.36
CA VAL A 13 15.22 4.70 5.97
C VAL A 13 14.98 4.57 7.47
N ALA A 14 14.83 5.69 8.18
CA ALA A 14 14.57 5.69 9.62
C ALA A 14 13.24 4.99 9.95
N TRP A 15 12.19 5.26 9.15
CA TRP A 15 10.89 4.60 9.32
C TRP A 15 10.96 3.09 9.09
N ALA A 16 11.67 2.64 8.04
CA ALA A 16 11.83 1.22 7.76
C ALA A 16 12.58 0.49 8.87
N LEU A 17 13.61 1.12 9.42
CA LEU A 17 14.37 0.62 10.57
C LEU A 17 13.48 0.50 11.82
N GLU A 18 12.69 1.54 12.13
CA GLU A 18 11.75 1.54 13.24
C GLU A 18 10.72 0.40 13.12
N LYS A 19 10.24 0.14 11.90
CA LYS A 19 9.27 -0.93 11.61
C LYS A 19 9.91 -2.31 11.41
N GLN A 20 11.23 -2.43 11.52
CA GLN A 20 11.97 -3.67 11.27
C GLN A 20 11.63 -4.29 9.90
N LEU A 21 11.45 -3.43 8.89
CA LEU A 21 11.15 -3.84 7.52
C LEU A 21 12.44 -3.89 6.71
N GLU A 22 12.58 -4.96 5.92
CA GLU A 22 13.64 -5.02 4.91
C GLU A 22 13.46 -3.87 3.92
N HIS A 23 14.51 -3.08 3.70
CA HIS A 23 14.46 -1.88 2.86
C HIS A 23 15.50 -1.90 1.76
N HIS A 24 15.03 -1.96 0.52
CA HIS A 24 15.82 -1.80 -0.69
C HIS A 24 15.73 -0.37 -1.19
N THR A 25 16.80 0.38 -1.00
CA THR A 25 16.92 1.75 -1.46
C THR A 25 17.43 1.83 -2.90
N PHE A 26 16.89 2.79 -3.65
CA PHE A 26 17.34 3.13 -5.00
C PHE A 26 17.88 4.57 -5.02
N MET A 27 18.98 4.78 -5.73
CA MET A 27 19.50 6.11 -6.03
C MET A 27 19.34 6.32 -7.53
N ALA A 28 18.51 7.30 -7.91
CA ALA A 28 18.15 7.57 -9.31
C ALA A 28 19.35 7.78 -10.25
N SER A 29 20.50 8.22 -9.72
CA SER A 29 21.72 8.44 -10.49
C SER A 29 22.69 7.26 -10.55
N LYS A 30 22.47 6.20 -9.75
CA LYS A 30 23.46 5.12 -9.57
C LYS A 30 22.91 3.74 -9.85
N GLN A 31 21.67 3.45 -9.45
CA GLN A 31 21.16 2.08 -9.47
C GLN A 31 19.64 2.05 -9.57
N HIS A 32 19.16 1.36 -10.61
CA HIS A 32 17.73 1.13 -10.87
C HIS A 32 17.29 -0.31 -10.62
N VAL A 33 18.25 -1.21 -10.38
CA VAL A 33 18.03 -2.65 -10.14
C VAL A 33 18.85 -3.07 -8.93
N LYS A 34 18.20 -3.65 -7.92
CA LYS A 34 18.86 -4.20 -6.73
C LYS A 34 18.55 -5.70 -6.63
N ASP A 35 19.58 -6.48 -6.27
CA ASP A 35 19.53 -7.95 -6.13
C ASP A 35 18.92 -8.68 -7.36
N SER A 36 19.05 -8.09 -8.54
CA SER A 36 18.55 -8.60 -9.84
C SER A 36 17.04 -8.83 -9.94
N CYS A 37 16.26 -8.65 -8.86
CA CYS A 37 14.82 -8.88 -8.84
C CYS A 37 14.00 -7.63 -8.49
N TYR A 38 14.61 -6.62 -7.86
CA TYR A 38 13.93 -5.38 -7.48
C TYR A 38 14.24 -4.26 -8.46
N HIS A 39 13.25 -3.87 -9.26
CA HIS A 39 13.35 -2.81 -10.26
C HIS A 39 12.54 -1.59 -9.84
N VAL A 40 13.19 -0.42 -9.70
CA VAL A 40 12.49 0.83 -9.37
C VAL A 40 11.44 1.21 -10.42
N GLN A 41 11.68 0.85 -11.68
CA GLN A 41 10.74 1.10 -12.77
C GLN A 41 9.41 0.35 -12.60
N HIS A 42 9.44 -0.86 -12.04
CA HIS A 42 8.21 -1.63 -11.77
C HIS A 42 7.39 -0.93 -10.69
N ILE A 43 8.04 -0.42 -9.64
CA ILE A 43 7.39 0.32 -8.57
C ILE A 43 6.78 1.61 -9.11
N ASN A 44 7.55 2.39 -9.87
CA ASN A 44 7.07 3.62 -10.50
C ASN A 44 5.90 3.35 -11.48
N SER A 45 5.94 2.24 -12.21
CA SER A 45 4.83 1.83 -13.08
C SER A 45 3.59 1.48 -12.28
N MET A 46 3.74 0.77 -11.17
CA MET A 46 2.63 0.41 -10.27
C MET A 46 2.02 1.65 -9.61
N ASP A 47 2.85 2.58 -9.13
CA ASP A 47 2.42 3.85 -8.54
C ASP A 47 1.65 4.71 -9.54
N ASN A 48 2.18 4.90 -10.75
CA ASN A 48 1.49 5.60 -11.83
C ASN A 48 0.13 4.95 -12.18
N GLN A 49 0.04 3.62 -12.18
CA GLN A 49 -1.22 2.92 -12.41
C GLN A 49 -2.21 3.16 -11.29
N TYR A 50 -1.75 3.16 -10.04
CA TYR A 50 -2.57 3.47 -8.87
C TYR A 50 -3.10 4.91 -8.94
N GLU A 51 -2.23 5.89 -9.23
CA GLU A 51 -2.63 7.30 -9.35
C GLU A 51 -3.72 7.49 -10.42
N ARG A 52 -3.52 6.89 -11.60
CA ARG A 52 -4.51 6.92 -12.70
C ARG A 52 -5.82 6.24 -12.29
N TRP A 53 -5.74 5.12 -11.56
CA TRP A 53 -6.91 4.41 -11.07
C TRP A 53 -7.69 5.25 -10.04
N MET A 54 -6.98 5.95 -9.15
CA MET A 54 -7.53 6.83 -8.12
C MET A 54 -8.20 8.08 -8.69
N LYS A 55 -7.67 8.68 -9.76
CA LYS A 55 -8.22 9.89 -10.40
C LYS A 55 -9.70 9.78 -10.77
N ARG A 56 -10.19 8.57 -11.05
CA ARG A 56 -11.60 8.31 -11.42
C ARG A 56 -12.59 8.53 -10.26
N PHE A 57 -12.12 8.55 -9.02
CA PHE A 57 -12.98 8.69 -7.84
C PHE A 57 -13.11 10.15 -7.36
N VAL A 58 -12.44 11.11 -8.01
CA VAL A 58 -12.58 12.57 -7.76
C VAL A 58 -12.42 12.94 -6.28
N GLY A 59 -11.49 12.26 -5.59
CA GLY A 59 -11.23 12.44 -4.17
C GLY A 59 -11.99 11.44 -3.30
N VAL A 60 -11.24 10.73 -2.47
CA VAL A 60 -11.78 9.83 -1.45
C VAL A 60 -11.37 10.34 -0.07
N ALA A 61 -12.20 10.14 0.94
CA ALA A 61 -11.79 10.44 2.29
C ALA A 61 -10.57 9.58 2.66
N THR A 62 -9.54 10.18 3.26
CA THR A 62 -8.30 9.49 3.64
C THR A 62 -8.56 8.25 4.50
N LYS A 63 -9.66 8.23 5.27
CA LYS A 63 -10.11 7.06 6.06
C LYS A 63 -10.38 5.80 5.26
N TYR A 64 -10.68 5.94 3.99
CA TYR A 64 -10.94 4.82 3.11
C TYR A 64 -9.77 4.51 2.17
N LEU A 65 -8.72 5.34 2.12
CA LEU A 65 -7.59 5.15 1.22
C LEU A 65 -6.96 3.74 1.30
N PRO A 66 -6.81 3.12 2.49
CA PRO A 66 -6.35 1.73 2.60
C PRO A 66 -7.27 0.73 1.89
N ASN A 67 -8.59 0.92 1.96
CA ASN A 67 -9.56 0.03 1.30
C ASN A 67 -9.49 0.16 -0.22
N TYR A 68 -9.32 1.39 -0.72
CA TYR A 68 -9.13 1.65 -2.15
C TYR A 68 -7.82 1.03 -2.65
N LEU A 69 -6.74 1.13 -1.89
CA LEU A 69 -5.48 0.48 -2.23
C LEU A 69 -5.62 -1.06 -2.28
N ASN A 70 -6.30 -1.65 -1.29
CA ASN A 70 -6.59 -3.09 -1.28
C ASN A 70 -7.42 -3.50 -2.51
N TRP A 71 -8.42 -2.70 -2.88
CA TRP A 71 -9.22 -2.95 -4.08
C TRP A 71 -8.39 -2.85 -5.36
N PHE A 72 -7.53 -1.84 -5.47
CA PHE A 72 -6.61 -1.72 -6.61
C PHE A 72 -5.70 -2.96 -6.75
N ILE A 73 -5.06 -3.39 -5.65
CA ILE A 73 -4.18 -4.58 -5.64
C ILE A 73 -4.96 -5.83 -6.04
N PHE A 74 -6.19 -5.99 -5.54
CA PHE A 74 -7.07 -7.09 -5.92
C PHE A 74 -7.33 -7.10 -7.44
N LEU A 75 -7.69 -5.96 -8.02
CA LEU A 75 -7.95 -5.85 -9.46
C LEU A 75 -6.69 -6.17 -10.28
N GLU A 76 -5.52 -5.68 -9.88
CA GLU A 76 -4.26 -5.95 -10.57
C GLU A 76 -3.86 -7.43 -10.51
N LYS A 77 -4.05 -8.10 -9.37
CA LYS A 77 -3.85 -9.55 -9.25
C LYS A 77 -4.79 -10.33 -10.15
N MET A 78 -6.04 -9.90 -10.26
CA MET A 78 -7.06 -10.55 -11.07
C MET A 78 -6.84 -10.37 -12.58
N LYS A 79 -6.29 -9.22 -13.01
CA LYS A 79 -5.89 -8.99 -14.41
C LYS A 79 -4.82 -9.98 -14.89
N LYS A 80 -3.85 -10.30 -14.02
CA LYS A 80 -2.72 -11.19 -14.33
C LYS A 80 -3.07 -12.68 -14.21
N SER A 81 -4.26 -13.01 -13.72
CA SER A 81 -4.66 -14.39 -13.39
C SER A 81 -5.43 -15.06 -14.52
N SER A 82 -4.95 -16.22 -15.00
CA SER A 82 -5.71 -17.12 -15.88
C SER A 82 -6.91 -17.76 -15.14
N GLN A 83 -6.72 -18.16 -13.87
CA GLN A 83 -7.73 -18.84 -13.06
C GLN A 83 -8.39 -17.92 -12.03
N LYS A 84 -9.09 -16.90 -12.53
CA LYS A 84 -9.66 -15.78 -11.76
C LYS A 84 -10.46 -16.22 -10.52
N VAL A 85 -11.33 -17.22 -10.65
CA VAL A 85 -12.21 -17.68 -9.55
C VAL A 85 -11.41 -18.24 -8.37
N ILE A 86 -10.41 -19.07 -8.63
CA ILE A 86 -9.58 -19.68 -7.58
C ILE A 86 -8.74 -18.60 -6.87
N ASN A 87 -8.18 -17.67 -7.62
CA ASN A 87 -7.36 -16.60 -7.05
C ASN A 87 -8.19 -15.59 -6.25
N MET A 88 -9.43 -15.30 -6.69
CA MET A 88 -10.38 -14.51 -5.90
C MET A 88 -10.65 -15.19 -4.56
N ALA A 89 -11.01 -16.48 -4.56
CA ALA A 89 -11.30 -17.23 -3.33
C ALA A 89 -10.12 -17.22 -2.36
N LYS A 90 -8.89 -17.43 -2.86
CA LYS A 90 -7.67 -17.35 -2.05
C LYS A 90 -7.49 -15.96 -1.40
N ILE A 91 -7.67 -14.89 -2.16
CA ILE A 91 -7.51 -13.53 -1.63
C ILE A 91 -8.55 -13.24 -0.54
N VAL A 92 -9.82 -13.58 -0.79
CA VAL A 92 -10.90 -13.38 0.20
C VAL A 92 -10.64 -14.19 1.48
N LEU A 93 -10.28 -15.47 1.36
CA LEU A 93 -9.99 -16.34 2.50
C LEU A 93 -8.75 -15.90 3.28
N SER A 94 -7.75 -15.32 2.61
CA SER A 94 -6.55 -14.81 3.27
C SER A 94 -6.78 -13.52 4.07
N ASN A 95 -7.92 -12.86 3.88
CA ASN A 95 -8.15 -11.51 4.37
C ASN A 95 -9.40 -11.40 5.26
N VAL A 96 -9.66 -12.41 6.08
CA VAL A 96 -10.81 -12.45 7.01
C VAL A 96 -10.81 -11.24 7.97
N GLY A 97 -9.62 -10.77 8.37
CA GLY A 97 -9.45 -9.60 9.22
C GLY A 97 -9.88 -8.27 8.58
N ALA A 98 -9.85 -8.15 7.25
CA ALA A 98 -10.17 -6.90 6.57
C ALA A 98 -11.61 -6.43 6.82
N LEU A 99 -12.54 -7.35 7.07
CA LEU A 99 -13.91 -6.99 7.41
C LEU A 99 -13.96 -6.35 8.82
N MET A 100 -13.23 -6.91 9.78
CA MET A 100 -13.14 -6.36 11.13
C MET A 100 -12.46 -4.98 11.11
N ASP A 101 -11.38 -4.84 10.34
CA ASP A 101 -10.68 -3.58 10.16
C ASP A 101 -11.60 -2.53 9.53
N TYR A 102 -12.33 -2.89 8.47
CA TYR A 102 -13.31 -2.02 7.82
C TYR A 102 -14.34 -1.47 8.80
N HIS A 103 -14.93 -2.34 9.63
CA HIS A 103 -15.90 -1.93 10.65
C HIS A 103 -15.27 -1.06 11.75
N ALA A 104 -13.98 -1.22 12.03
CA ALA A 104 -13.27 -0.43 13.04
C ALA A 104 -12.83 0.96 12.57
N ILE A 105 -12.83 1.25 11.25
CA ILE A 105 -12.32 2.52 10.68
C ILE A 105 -12.94 3.74 11.36
N GLU A 106 -14.27 3.76 11.52
CA GLU A 106 -14.95 4.93 12.09
C GLU A 106 -14.47 5.20 13.52
N ARG A 107 -14.41 4.17 14.35
CA ARG A 107 -13.94 4.27 15.74
C ARG A 107 -12.49 4.76 15.83
N LEU A 108 -11.61 4.26 14.96
CA LEU A 108 -10.22 4.68 14.92
C LEU A 108 -10.07 6.17 14.54
N TYR A 109 -10.88 6.63 13.59
CA TYR A 109 -10.88 8.04 13.19
C TYR A 109 -11.40 8.97 14.29
N GLN A 110 -12.44 8.56 15.02
CA GLN A 110 -12.93 9.34 16.17
C GLN A 110 -11.84 9.55 17.24
N ASN A 111 -11.02 8.53 17.52
CA ASN A 111 -9.90 8.66 18.47
C ASN A 111 -8.87 9.71 18.04
N LEU A 112 -8.59 9.83 16.74
CA LEU A 112 -7.66 10.82 16.20
C LEU A 112 -8.21 12.24 16.33
N LEU A 113 -9.51 12.42 16.08
CA LEU A 113 -10.19 13.70 16.25
C LEU A 113 -10.14 14.14 17.72
N ILE A 114 -10.49 13.24 18.66
CA ILE A 114 -10.48 13.53 20.11
C ILE A 114 -9.08 13.97 20.58
N GLN A 115 -8.01 13.31 20.10
CA GLN A 115 -6.64 13.70 20.44
C GLN A 115 -6.28 15.12 19.96
N GLN A 116 -6.78 15.54 18.80
CA GLN A 116 -6.55 16.89 18.28
C GLN A 116 -7.23 17.96 19.13
N TYR A 117 -8.46 17.73 19.57
CA TYR A 117 -9.21 18.67 20.43
C TYR A 117 -8.75 18.68 21.89
N SER A 118 -8.11 17.61 22.37
CA SER A 118 -7.58 17.53 23.75
C SER A 118 -6.29 18.32 24.00
N LYS A 119 -5.63 18.81 22.92
CA LYS A 119 -4.37 19.56 22.98
C LYS A 119 -4.56 21.08 22.83
N THR A 120 -5.80 21.54 22.74
CA THR A 120 -6.22 22.96 22.77
C THR A 120 -6.91 23.26 24.07
#